data_AF-A0A953C1F8-F1
#
_entry.id   AF-A0A953C1F8-F1
#
_cell.length_a   1.000
_cell.length_b   1.000
_cell.length_c   1.000
_cell.angle_alpha   90.00
_cell.angle_beta   90.00
_cell.angle_gamma   90.00
#
_symmetry.space_group_name_H-M   'P 1'
#
loop_
_entity.id
_entity.type
_entity.pdbx_description
1 polymer ?
#
loop_
_entity_poly.entity_id
_entity_poly.type
_entity_poly.pdbx_seq_one_letter_code
_entity_poly.pdbx_strand_id
1 'polypeptide(L)'
;MEIGAQIRDLLASAGDLWFVAFLLQGFAIICESAKPGRVAAEGRSGPRGLALLAAVLSLFTPIVLFVHAFATAGGALIIVVAAIAGAIVAATLIGWMLRLVAGDGVSLLARAAPVLSLAAFALALYAGWRSTFDILNFLVASFARG
;
A
#
# COMPACT_ATOMS: atom_id res chain seq x y z
N MET A 1 -25.47 8.74 -8.77
CA MET A 1 -24.58 8.53 -7.62
C MET A 1 -23.36 9.40 -7.82
N GLU A 2 -23.11 10.36 -6.94
CA GLU A 2 -21.93 11.23 -7.04
C GLU A 2 -20.71 10.54 -6.46
N ILE A 3 -19.76 10.15 -7.33
CA ILE A 3 -18.48 9.53 -6.94
C ILE A 3 -17.72 10.40 -5.92
N GLY A 4 -17.83 11.73 -6.05
CA GLY A 4 -17.20 12.67 -5.12
C GLY A 4 -17.74 12.58 -3.69
N ALA A 5 -19.02 12.26 -3.49
CA ALA A 5 -19.58 12.06 -2.16
C ALA A 5 -19.04 10.76 -1.53
N GLN A 6 -18.96 9.70 -2.32
CA GLN A 6 -18.47 8.38 -1.88
C GLN A 6 -17.00 8.39 -1.45
N ILE A 7 -16.17 9.18 -2.14
CA ILE A 7 -14.77 9.38 -1.75
C ILE A 7 -14.68 10.13 -0.42
N ARG A 8 -15.49 11.17 -0.22
CA ARG A 8 -15.53 11.91 1.06
C ARG A 8 -15.99 11.01 2.20
N ASP A 9 -17.01 10.18 1.99
CA ASP A 9 -17.52 9.25 2.99
C ASP A 9 -16.47 8.18 3.35
N LEU A 10 -15.72 7.68 2.36
CA LEU A 10 -14.59 6.78 2.60
C LEU A 10 -13.50 7.43 3.45
N LEU A 11 -13.11 8.68 3.14
CA LEU A 11 -12.09 9.39 3.91
C LEU A 11 -12.56 9.69 5.33
N ALA A 12 -13.81 10.09 5.50
CA ALA A 12 -14.39 10.36 6.81
C ALA A 12 -14.50 9.10 7.69
N SER A 13 -14.70 7.93 7.09
CA SER A 13 -14.84 6.65 7.81
C SER A 13 -13.52 5.93 8.07
N ALA A 14 -12.60 5.90 7.11
CA ALA A 14 -11.28 5.28 7.26
C ALA A 14 -10.31 6.15 8.06
N GLY A 15 -10.52 7.46 8.08
CA GLY A 15 -9.77 8.40 8.91
C GLY A 15 -8.42 8.81 8.33
N ASP A 16 -7.85 9.87 8.92
CA ASP A 16 -6.66 10.55 8.39
C ASP A 16 -5.42 9.66 8.37
N LEU A 17 -5.22 8.83 9.39
CA LEU A 17 -4.04 7.95 9.47
C LEU A 17 -4.08 6.85 8.40
N TRP A 18 -5.27 6.33 8.07
CA TRP A 18 -5.44 5.42 6.94
C TRP A 18 -5.08 6.12 5.63
N PHE A 19 -5.53 7.35 5.44
CA PHE A 19 -5.24 8.11 4.22
C PHE A 19 -3.74 8.43 4.09
N VAL A 20 -3.06 8.78 5.19
CA VAL A 20 -1.61 8.98 5.18
C VAL A 20 -0.88 7.67 4.86
N ALA A 21 -1.28 6.54 5.45
CA ALA A 21 -0.69 5.24 5.15
C ALA A 21 -0.92 4.84 3.68
N PHE A 22 -2.10 5.14 3.13
CA PHE A 22 -2.45 4.95 1.74
C PHE A 22 -1.55 5.77 0.80
N LEU A 23 -1.34 7.06 1.09
CA LEU A 23 -0.44 7.91 0.31
C LEU A 23 1.01 7.44 0.40
N LEU A 24 1.47 7.07 1.60
CA LEU A 24 2.83 6.60 1.82
C LEU A 24 3.10 5.28 1.06
N GLN A 25 2.12 4.38 1.05
CA GLN A 25 2.17 3.15 0.27
C GLN A 25 2.19 3.43 -1.24
N GLY A 26 1.39 4.39 -1.72
CA GLY A 26 1.44 4.84 -3.11
C GLY A 26 2.83 5.35 -3.48
N PHE A 27 3.46 6.15 -2.61
CA PHE A 27 4.82 6.64 -2.82
C PHE A 27 5.87 5.52 -2.80
N ALA A 28 5.71 4.52 -1.92
CA ALA A 28 6.55 3.34 -1.89
C ALA A 28 6.48 2.56 -3.21
N ILE A 29 5.27 2.38 -3.76
CA ILE A 29 5.04 1.73 -5.07
C ILE A 29 5.67 2.55 -6.20
N ILE A 30 5.52 3.88 -6.22
CA ILE A 30 6.19 4.75 -7.21
C ILE A 30 7.71 4.52 -7.17
N CYS A 31 8.30 4.56 -5.98
CA CYS A 31 9.74 4.35 -5.80
C CYS A 31 10.18 2.95 -6.24
N GLU A 32 9.35 1.94 -6.00
CA GLU A 32 9.61 0.56 -6.38
C GLU A 32 9.50 0.33 -7.89
N SER A 33 8.46 0.86 -8.54
CA SER A 33 8.25 0.77 -9.98
C SER A 33 9.27 1.59 -10.79
N ALA A 34 9.83 2.64 -10.19
CA ALA A 34 10.89 3.43 -10.80
C ALA A 34 12.23 2.67 -10.90
N LYS A 35 12.46 1.64 -10.06
CA LYS A 35 13.77 0.94 -9.99
C LYS A 35 14.25 0.45 -11.38
N PRO A 36 15.57 0.51 -11.65
CA PRO A 36 16.13 -0.04 -12.88
C PRO A 36 15.79 -1.52 -13.05
N GLY A 37 15.57 -1.96 -14.30
CA GLY A 37 15.25 -3.36 -14.61
C GLY A 37 16.35 -4.32 -14.16
N ARG A 38 15.98 -5.58 -13.89
CA ARG A 38 16.84 -6.63 -13.31
C ARG A 38 18.20 -6.81 -14.02
N VAL A 39 18.26 -6.60 -15.33
CA VAL A 39 19.48 -6.72 -16.16
C VAL A 39 20.56 -5.68 -15.78
N ALA A 40 20.19 -4.50 -15.25
CA ALA A 40 21.14 -3.50 -14.78
C ALA A 40 21.56 -3.70 -13.29
N ALA A 41 20.86 -4.58 -12.57
CA ALA A 41 21.05 -4.81 -11.14
C ALA A 41 22.00 -5.99 -10.83
N GLU A 42 22.33 -6.83 -11.82
CA GLU A 42 23.18 -8.02 -11.65
C GLU A 42 24.61 -7.72 -11.16
N GLY A 43 25.07 -6.47 -11.26
CA GLY A 43 26.37 -6.04 -10.72
C GLY A 43 26.35 -5.49 -9.29
N ARG A 44 25.18 -5.28 -8.65
CA ARG A 44 25.08 -4.63 -7.33
C ARG A 44 24.45 -5.56 -6.30
N SER A 45 25.30 -6.32 -5.60
CA SER A 45 24.97 -7.15 -4.43
C SER A 45 24.60 -6.27 -3.22
N GLY A 46 23.46 -5.59 -3.27
CA GLY A 46 22.87 -4.96 -2.09
C GLY A 46 22.27 -5.99 -1.12
N PRO A 47 22.05 -5.63 0.16
CA PRO A 47 21.48 -6.53 1.16
C PRO A 47 20.08 -7.00 0.73
N ARG A 48 20.00 -8.24 0.24
CA ARG A 48 18.79 -8.86 -0.30
C ARG A 48 17.65 -8.94 0.72
N GLY A 49 17.95 -9.05 2.01
CA GLY A 49 16.96 -9.23 3.07
C GLY A 49 16.02 -8.03 3.26
N LEU A 50 16.56 -6.80 3.32
CA LEU A 50 15.74 -5.60 3.52
C LEU A 50 14.87 -5.27 2.31
N ALA A 51 15.40 -5.48 1.11
CA ALA A 51 14.64 -5.31 -0.13
C ALA A 51 13.50 -6.34 -0.24
N LEU A 52 13.76 -7.59 0.18
CA LEU A 52 12.74 -8.64 0.20
C LEU A 52 11.66 -8.37 1.25
N LEU A 53 12.06 -7.96 2.46
CA LEU A 53 11.13 -7.55 3.51
C LEU A 53 10.25 -6.39 3.03
N ALA A 54 10.83 -5.36 2.43
CA ALA A 54 10.08 -4.24 1.88
C ALA A 54 9.07 -4.66 0.82
N ALA A 55 9.44 -5.57 -0.09
CA ALA A 55 8.52 -6.09 -1.10
C ALA A 55 7.34 -6.85 -0.44
N VAL A 56 7.63 -7.66 0.59
CA VAL A 56 6.60 -8.35 1.37
C VAL A 56 5.68 -7.35 2.07
N LEU A 57 6.22 -6.36 2.78
CA LEU A 57 5.43 -5.34 3.47
C LEU A 57 4.61 -4.48 2.50
N SER A 58 5.19 -4.13 1.35
CA SER A 58 4.51 -3.42 0.27
C SER A 58 3.33 -4.22 -0.28
N LEU A 59 3.43 -5.56 -0.35
CA LEU A 59 2.33 -6.42 -0.76
C LEU A 59 1.23 -6.51 0.32
N PHE A 60 1.61 -6.60 1.60
CA PHE A 60 0.65 -6.71 2.70
C PHE A 60 -0.04 -5.39 3.05
N THR A 61 0.60 -4.24 2.84
CA THR A 61 0.04 -2.93 3.20
C THR A 61 -1.32 -2.65 2.54
N PRO A 62 -1.50 -2.83 1.21
CA PRO A 62 -2.80 -2.70 0.56
C PRO A 62 -3.88 -3.62 1.15
N ILE A 63 -3.50 -4.83 1.58
CA ILE A 63 -4.44 -5.78 2.21
C ILE A 63 -4.90 -5.25 3.56
N VAL A 64 -3.98 -4.74 4.39
CA VAL A 64 -4.32 -4.15 5.69
C VAL A 64 -5.21 -2.91 5.51
N LEU A 65 -4.86 -2.03 4.58
CA LEU A 65 -5.66 -0.85 4.25
C LEU A 65 -7.06 -1.23 3.74
N PHE A 66 -7.15 -2.27 2.91
CA PHE A 66 -8.41 -2.80 2.42
C PHE A 66 -9.29 -3.31 3.56
N VAL A 67 -8.75 -4.15 4.44
CA VAL A 67 -9.48 -4.73 5.57
C VAL A 67 -10.02 -3.64 6.49
N HIS A 68 -9.20 -2.64 6.82
CA HIS A 68 -9.62 -1.50 7.62
C HIS A 68 -10.76 -0.72 6.95
N ALA A 69 -10.57 -0.31 5.69
CA ALA A 69 -11.57 0.46 4.95
C ALA A 69 -12.87 -0.32 4.75
N PHE A 70 -12.81 -1.65 4.55
CA PHE A 70 -14.00 -2.48 4.45
C PHE A 70 -14.78 -2.54 5.77
N ALA A 71 -14.08 -2.66 6.90
CA ALA A 71 -14.68 -2.64 8.23
C ALA A 71 -15.37 -1.30 8.53
N THR A 72 -14.72 -0.19 8.21
CA THR A 72 -15.17 1.15 8.61
C THR A 72 -16.17 1.78 7.63
N ALA A 73 -16.05 1.50 6.33
CA ALA A 73 -16.94 2.05 5.29
C ALA A 73 -18.24 1.24 5.07
N GLY A 74 -18.62 0.39 6.03
CA GLY A 74 -19.91 -0.31 6.02
C GLY A 74 -20.15 -1.22 4.80
N GLY A 75 -19.09 -1.83 4.24
CA GLY A 75 -19.21 -2.76 3.11
C GLY A 75 -19.27 -2.11 1.73
N ALA A 76 -18.86 -0.85 1.57
CA ALA A 76 -18.67 -0.16 0.28
C ALA A 76 -17.51 -0.74 -0.56
N LEU A 77 -17.53 -2.06 -0.79
CA LEU A 77 -16.45 -2.88 -1.35
C LEU A 77 -15.93 -2.32 -2.68
N ILE A 78 -16.83 -1.94 -3.58
CA ILE A 78 -16.47 -1.48 -4.93
C ILE A 78 -15.61 -0.21 -4.87
N ILE A 79 -15.94 0.74 -3.99
CA ILE A 79 -15.21 2.01 -3.87
C ILE A 79 -13.83 1.78 -3.24
N VAL A 80 -13.76 0.94 -2.20
CA VAL A 80 -12.49 0.58 -1.56
C VAL A 80 -11.56 -0.13 -2.53
N VAL A 81 -12.07 -1.11 -3.28
CA VAL A 81 -11.30 -1.81 -4.32
C VAL A 81 -10.86 -0.84 -5.41
N ALA A 82 -11.75 0.00 -5.92
CA ALA A 82 -11.42 0.97 -6.96
C ALA A 82 -10.36 1.98 -6.50
N ALA A 83 -10.42 2.46 -5.25
CA ALA A 83 -9.44 3.37 -4.69
C ALA A 83 -8.05 2.73 -4.57
N ILE A 84 -7.98 1.52 -4.01
CA ILE A 84 -6.71 0.79 -3.83
C ILE A 84 -6.13 0.36 -5.17
N ALA A 85 -6.91 -0.29 -6.03
CA ALA A 85 -6.46 -0.72 -7.35
C ALA A 85 -6.06 0.48 -8.21
N GLY A 86 -6.88 1.54 -8.21
CA GLY A 86 -6.61 2.78 -8.94
C GLY A 86 -5.31 3.43 -8.49
N ALA A 87 -5.06 3.51 -7.18
CA ALA A 87 -3.82 4.04 -6.66
C ALA A 87 -2.60 3.18 -6.99
N ILE A 88 -2.72 1.84 -6.91
CA ILE A 88 -1.63 0.93 -7.31
C ILE A 88 -1.29 1.15 -8.78
N VAL A 89 -2.29 1.19 -9.67
CA VAL A 89 -2.08 1.38 -11.11
C VAL A 89 -1.47 2.76 -11.39
N ALA A 90 -2.04 3.83 -10.81
CA ALA A 90 -1.53 5.18 -10.99
C ALA A 90 -0.08 5.32 -10.48
N ALA A 91 0.20 4.83 -9.27
CA ALA A 91 1.54 4.83 -8.69
C ALA A 91 2.54 4.06 -9.57
N THR A 92 2.14 2.89 -10.07
CA THR A 92 2.98 2.07 -10.95
C THR A 92 3.29 2.80 -12.25
N LEU A 93 2.29 3.42 -12.88
CA LEU A 93 2.46 4.20 -14.11
C LEU A 93 3.39 5.41 -13.89
N ILE A 94 3.19 6.15 -12.79
CA ILE A 94 4.05 7.28 -12.42
C ILE A 94 5.49 6.81 -12.22
N GLY A 95 5.72 5.73 -11.47
CA GLY A 95 7.06 5.17 -11.27
C GLY A 95 7.72 4.75 -12.58
N TRP A 96 6.95 4.13 -13.49
CA TRP A 96 7.46 3.75 -14.81
C TRP A 96 7.83 4.97 -15.67
N MET A 97 7.00 6.02 -15.67
CA MET A 97 7.33 7.28 -16.36
C MET A 97 8.59 7.94 -15.77
N LEU A 98 8.72 7.97 -14.44
CA LEU A 98 9.92 8.48 -13.78
C LEU A 98 11.18 7.74 -14.21
N ARG A 99 11.09 6.42 -14.37
CA ARG A 99 12.20 5.61 -14.89
C ARG A 99 12.61 6.01 -16.30
N LEU A 100 11.65 6.30 -17.18
CA LEU A 100 11.93 6.72 -18.56
C LEU A 100 12.59 8.10 -18.63
N VAL A 101 12.24 9.01 -17.72
CA VAL A 101 12.70 10.41 -17.73
C VAL A 101 14.01 10.60 -16.96
N ALA A 102 14.19 9.94 -15.82
CA ALA A 102 15.24 10.28 -14.84
C ALA A 102 16.53 9.44 -14.93
N GLY A 103 16.57 8.38 -15.77
CA GLY A 103 17.77 7.55 -15.95
C GLY A 103 18.37 7.03 -14.62
N ASP A 104 19.67 7.26 -14.39
CA ASP A 104 20.40 6.82 -13.18
C ASP A 104 20.09 7.60 -11.89
N GLY A 105 19.33 8.71 -11.98
CA GLY A 105 18.88 9.51 -10.83
C GLY A 105 17.95 8.76 -9.87
N VAL A 106 17.46 7.58 -10.27
CA VAL A 106 16.53 6.74 -9.50
C VAL A 106 17.20 6.00 -8.34
N SER A 107 18.53 6.10 -8.20
CA SER A 107 19.27 5.45 -7.11
C SER A 107 18.82 5.86 -5.70
N LEU A 108 18.38 7.12 -5.51
CA LEU A 108 17.81 7.60 -4.25
C LEU A 108 16.42 7.02 -3.96
N LEU A 109 15.55 6.98 -4.97
CA LEU A 109 14.21 6.37 -4.88
C LEU A 109 14.30 4.88 -4.55
N ALA A 110 15.28 4.18 -5.14
CA ALA A 110 15.53 2.77 -4.86
C ALA A 110 15.92 2.50 -3.40
N ARG A 111 16.65 3.42 -2.76
CA ARG A 111 17.04 3.34 -1.34
C ARG A 111 15.91 3.76 -0.40
N ALA A 112 15.04 4.68 -0.82
CA ALA A 112 13.91 5.15 -0.02
C ALA A 112 12.76 4.12 0.02
N ALA A 113 12.52 3.39 -1.08
CA ALA A 113 11.45 2.41 -1.18
C ALA A 113 11.30 1.48 0.06
N PRO A 114 12.36 0.81 0.57
CA PRO A 114 12.21 -0.07 1.72
C PRO A 114 11.81 0.63 3.02
N VAL A 115 12.32 1.85 3.26
CA VAL A 115 11.95 2.63 4.45
C VAL A 115 10.50 3.08 4.35
N LEU A 116 10.07 3.52 3.17
CA LEU A 116 8.71 3.94 2.91
C LEU A 116 7.70 2.79 3.04
N SER A 117 8.01 1.60 2.51
CA SER A 117 7.16 0.42 2.67
C SER A 117 7.02 0.01 4.14
N LEU A 118 8.11 0.07 4.91
CA LEU A 118 8.06 -0.24 6.34
C LEU A 118 7.20 0.78 7.11
N ALA A 119 7.40 2.07 6.85
CA ALA A 119 6.63 3.13 7.49
C ALA A 119 5.13 3.05 7.10
N ALA A 120 4.84 2.74 5.84
CA ALA A 120 3.46 2.64 5.33
C ALA A 120 2.74 1.47 5.98
N PHE A 121 3.43 0.33 6.08
CA PHE A 121 2.92 -0.86 6.75
C PHE A 121 2.68 -0.63 8.25
N ALA A 122 3.65 -0.04 8.95
CA ALA A 122 3.52 0.24 10.38
C ALA A 122 2.34 1.19 10.65
N LEU A 123 2.18 2.22 9.82
CA LEU A 123 1.07 3.17 9.94
C LEU A 123 -0.27 2.53 9.57
N ALA A 124 -0.32 1.69 8.54
CA ALA A 124 -1.52 0.93 8.18
C ALA A 124 -1.94 -0.03 9.29
N LEU A 125 -0.99 -0.71 9.93
CA LEU A 125 -1.26 -1.55 11.10
C LEU A 125 -1.75 -0.71 12.29
N TYR A 126 -1.14 0.44 12.55
CA TYR A 126 -1.57 1.29 13.66
C TYR A 126 -2.99 1.84 13.44
N ALA A 127 -3.28 2.34 12.25
CA ALA A 127 -4.61 2.81 11.87
C ALA A 127 -5.64 1.67 11.87
N GLY A 128 -5.22 0.48 11.43
CA GLY A 128 -6.05 -0.70 11.26
C GLY A 128 -6.19 -1.61 12.48
N TRP A 129 -5.37 -1.44 13.53
CA TRP A 129 -5.17 -2.45 14.58
C TRP A 129 -6.50 -2.96 15.16
N ARG A 130 -7.38 -2.05 15.59
CA ARG A 130 -8.65 -2.44 16.21
C ARG A 130 -9.57 -3.18 15.24
N SER A 131 -9.78 -2.62 14.04
CA SER A 131 -10.60 -3.24 13.00
C SER A 131 -10.05 -4.57 12.49
N THR A 132 -8.73 -4.72 12.38
CA THR A 132 -8.09 -5.95 11.93
C THR A 132 -8.24 -7.04 12.99
N PHE A 133 -8.09 -6.71 14.28
CA PHE A 133 -8.35 -7.64 15.37
C PHE A 133 -9.81 -8.06 15.44
N ASP A 134 -10.74 -7.13 15.29
CA ASP A 134 -12.18 -7.44 15.32
C ASP A 134 -12.58 -8.38 14.17
N ILE A 135 -12.06 -8.16 12.95
CA ILE A 135 -12.27 -9.06 11.80
C ILE A 135 -11.61 -10.42 12.01
N LEU A 136 -10.36 -10.47 12.48
CA LEU A 136 -9.67 -11.73 12.73
C LEU A 136 -10.38 -12.56 13.81
N ASN A 137 -10.81 -11.91 14.89
CA ASN A 137 -11.58 -12.56 15.94
C ASN A 137 -12.93 -13.07 15.43
N PHE A 138 -13.62 -12.29 14.59
CA PHE A 138 -14.86 -12.72 13.95
C PHE A 138 -14.64 -13.96 13.06
N LEU A 139 -13.59 -13.97 12.24
CA LEU A 139 -13.26 -15.10 11.37
C LEU A 139 -12.92 -16.35 12.19
N VAL A 140 -12.02 -16.23 13.17
CA VAL A 140 -11.65 -17.34 14.07
C VAL A 140 -12.87 -17.88 14.80
N ALA A 141 -13.74 -17.01 15.33
CA ALA A 141 -14.97 -17.42 16.00
C ALA A 141 -15.97 -18.09 15.05
N SER A 142 -15.98 -17.73 13.77
CA SER A 142 -16.84 -18.34 12.76
C SER A 142 -16.34 -19.73 12.35
N PHE A 143 -15.03 -19.90 12.19
CA PHE A 143 -14.42 -21.21 11.92
C PHE A 143 -14.41 -22.14 13.13
N ALA A 144 -14.33 -21.62 14.36
CA ALA A 144 -14.41 -22.42 15.58
C ALA A 144 -15.83 -22.92 15.91
N ARG A 145 -16.86 -22.39 15.23
CA ARG A 145 -18.27 -22.78 15.38
C ARG A 145 -18.81 -23.60 14.19
N GLY A 146 -18.01 -23.77 13.13
CA GLY A 146 -18.32 -24.64 11.98
C GLY A 146 -17.67 -25.99 12.14
#